data_AF-A0A948W523-F1
#
_entry.id   AF-A0A948W523-F1
#
_cell.length_a   1.000
_cell.length_b   1.000
_cell.length_c   1.000
_cell.angle_alpha   90.00
_cell.angle_beta   90.00
_cell.angle_gamma   90.00
#
_symmetry.space_group_name_H-M   'P 1'
#
loop_
_entity.id
_entity.type
_entity.pdbx_description
1 polymer ?
#
loop_
_entity_poly.entity_id
_entity_poly.type
_entity_poly.pdbx_seq_one_letter_code
_entity_poly.pdbx_strand_id
1 'polypeptide(L)'
;MAKKQISKGSQTAAKKDKTRKTAPGQKGNQPDPKATAPEATPKTGADEQVVFAFRLLRSERDLIHKVAGSAKASRFVKSVVLATARRDLDAVKRILEEGIS
;
A
#
# COMPACT_ATOMS: atom_id res chain seq x y z
N MET A 1 17.64 47.68 14.58
CA MET A 1 18.61 47.30 15.64
C MET A 1 17.96 46.27 16.56
N ALA A 2 18.70 45.24 16.94
CA ALA A 2 18.24 44.04 17.66
C ALA A 2 18.34 44.18 19.19
N LYS A 3 17.50 43.42 19.94
CA LYS A 3 17.88 42.42 20.98
C LYS A 3 16.77 42.16 22.04
N LYS A 4 16.19 40.96 21.95
CA LYS A 4 15.98 39.89 22.97
C LYS A 4 16.18 40.19 24.48
N GLN A 5 15.25 39.66 25.30
CA GLN A 5 15.37 38.93 26.62
C GLN A 5 14.17 39.28 27.55
N ILE A 6 13.21 38.39 27.86
CA ILE A 6 13.13 37.28 28.84
C ILE A 6 13.61 37.64 30.27
N SER A 7 12.71 37.62 31.27
CA SER A 7 12.82 36.79 32.51
C SER A 7 11.83 37.17 33.63
N LYS A 8 11.73 36.26 34.63
CA LYS A 8 10.90 36.18 35.86
C LYS A 8 9.57 35.44 35.62
N GLY A 9 9.40 34.16 36.00
CA GLY A 9 9.71 33.52 37.29
C GLY A 9 8.54 33.82 38.24
N SER A 10 7.86 32.89 38.93
CA SER A 10 8.18 31.52 39.31
C SER A 10 6.89 30.76 39.68
N GLN A 11 7.04 29.43 39.71
CA GLN A 11 6.09 28.42 40.13
C GLN A 11 5.54 28.64 41.56
N THR A 12 4.27 28.31 41.78
CA THR A 12 3.83 27.64 43.01
C THR A 12 2.83 26.54 42.66
N ALA A 13 3.00 25.40 43.32
CA ALA A 13 2.36 24.13 43.04
C ALA A 13 1.19 23.87 44.00
N ALA A 14 0.24 23.08 43.48
CA ALA A 14 -0.50 22.02 44.15
C ALA A 14 -1.51 22.37 45.27
N LYS A 15 -2.79 22.07 45.00
CA LYS A 15 -3.48 20.92 45.63
C LYS A 15 -4.83 20.60 44.99
N LYS A 16 -5.02 19.29 44.71
CA LYS A 16 -6.23 18.44 44.82
C LYS A 16 -7.56 19.03 44.32
N ASP A 17 -8.32 18.36 43.45
CA ASP A 17 -8.86 17.04 43.74
C ASP A 17 -9.29 16.26 42.48
N LYS A 18 -9.44 14.95 42.69
CA LYS A 18 -9.66 13.87 41.74
C LYS A 18 -10.99 14.01 40.99
N THR A 19 -10.97 13.92 39.66
CA THR A 19 -11.78 12.91 38.93
C THR A 19 -11.19 12.68 37.55
N ARG A 20 -10.05 11.98 37.49
CA ARG A 20 -9.52 11.45 36.23
C ARG A 20 -10.35 10.22 35.89
N LYS A 21 -11.44 10.38 35.13
CA LYS A 21 -12.09 9.25 34.47
C LYS A 21 -11.12 8.74 33.40
N THR A 22 -10.43 7.68 33.78
CA THR A 22 -9.73 6.75 32.92
C THR A 22 -10.58 6.43 31.69
N ALA A 23 -10.03 6.70 30.50
CA ALA A 23 -10.31 5.91 29.33
C ALA A 23 -9.50 4.60 29.46
N PRO A 24 -10.14 3.44 29.36
CA PRO A 24 -9.46 2.29 28.79
C PRO A 24 -10.34 1.64 27.73
N GLY A 25 -9.85 1.61 26.49
CA GLY A 25 -10.59 0.96 25.41
C GLY A 25 -10.00 1.13 24.02
N GLN A 26 -8.67 1.22 23.89
CA GLN A 26 -8.05 0.81 22.62
C GLN A 26 -8.29 -0.69 22.49
N LYS A 27 -9.39 -1.07 21.82
CA LYS A 27 -9.54 -2.41 21.27
C LYS A 27 -8.64 -2.46 20.05
N GLY A 28 -7.35 -2.68 20.30
CA GLY A 28 -6.41 -3.11 19.28
C GLY A 28 -7.03 -4.33 18.60
N ASN A 29 -7.31 -4.21 17.30
CA ASN A 29 -7.68 -5.35 16.49
C ASN A 29 -6.38 -6.14 16.27
N GLN A 30 -5.95 -6.86 17.31
CA GLN A 30 -5.03 -7.96 17.17
C GLN A 30 -5.68 -8.95 16.20
N PRO A 31 -5.02 -9.31 15.09
CA PRO A 31 -5.49 -10.45 14.32
C PRO A 31 -5.38 -11.69 15.21
N ASP A 32 -6.52 -12.32 15.50
CA ASP A 32 -6.60 -13.64 16.13
C ASP A 32 -5.66 -14.62 15.40
N PRO A 33 -4.67 -15.23 16.09
CA PRO A 33 -3.85 -16.27 15.50
C PRO A 33 -4.60 -17.61 15.58
N LYS A 34 -5.79 -17.71 14.97
CA LYS A 34 -6.44 -19.00 14.71
C LYS A 34 -7.63 -18.91 13.74
N ALA A 35 -7.40 -18.37 12.55
CA ALA A 35 -8.18 -18.78 11.39
C ALA A 35 -7.32 -19.77 10.61
N THR A 36 -7.50 -21.06 10.89
CA THR A 36 -7.06 -22.11 9.98
C THR A 36 -7.77 -21.85 8.66
N ALA A 37 -7.03 -21.31 7.68
CA ALA A 37 -7.53 -21.19 6.32
C ALA A 37 -8.04 -22.59 5.90
N PRO A 38 -9.24 -22.72 5.34
CA PRO A 38 -9.66 -24.00 4.79
C PRO A 38 -8.62 -24.42 3.75
N GLU A 39 -8.01 -25.57 3.99
CA GLU A 39 -7.07 -26.19 3.07
C GLU A 39 -7.78 -26.34 1.73
N ALA A 40 -7.34 -25.56 0.74
CA ALA A 40 -7.91 -25.61 -0.58
C ALA A 40 -7.62 -27.00 -1.15
N THR A 41 -8.64 -27.85 -1.17
CA THR A 41 -8.60 -29.12 -1.89
C THR A 41 -8.11 -28.85 -3.32
N PRO A 42 -7.03 -29.52 -3.79
CA PRO A 42 -6.48 -29.24 -5.10
C PRO A 42 -7.54 -29.57 -6.16
N LYS A 43 -8.03 -28.53 -6.84
CA LYS A 43 -8.87 -28.69 -8.02
C LYS A 43 -7.96 -29.22 -9.13
N THR A 44 -7.95 -30.54 -9.29
CA THR A 44 -7.28 -31.22 -10.42
C THR A 44 -7.83 -30.65 -11.72
N GLY A 45 -7.00 -29.86 -12.41
CA GLY A 45 -7.33 -29.20 -13.68
C GLY A 45 -7.06 -27.69 -13.73
N ALA A 46 -6.69 -27.05 -12.62
CA ALA A 46 -6.21 -25.67 -12.66
C ALA A 46 -4.75 -25.67 -13.15
N ASP A 47 -4.46 -25.00 -14.27
CA ASP A 47 -3.09 -24.67 -14.66
C ASP A 47 -2.34 -24.10 -13.45
N GLU A 48 -1.08 -24.51 -13.29
CA GLU A 48 -0.23 -24.07 -12.19
C GLU A 48 -0.02 -22.55 -12.29
N GLN A 49 -0.65 -21.80 -11.37
CA GLN A 49 -0.52 -20.34 -11.33
C GLN A 49 0.64 -19.94 -10.43
N VAL A 50 1.63 -19.28 -11.01
CA VAL A 50 2.77 -18.72 -10.29
C VAL A 50 2.64 -17.20 -10.11
N VAL A 51 3.17 -16.69 -9.00
CA VAL A 51 3.16 -15.26 -8.69
C VAL A 51 4.52 -14.66 -9.03
N PHE A 52 4.51 -13.59 -9.83
CA PHE A 52 5.67 -12.72 -10.02
C PHE A 52 5.41 -11.39 -9.32
N ALA A 53 6.20 -11.05 -8.29
CA ALA A 53 6.05 -9.84 -7.50
C ALA A 53 7.28 -8.93 -7.61
N PHE A 54 7.04 -7.64 -7.79
CA PHE A 54 8.08 -6.59 -7.80
C PHE A 54 7.81 -5.58 -6.68
N ARG A 55 8.89 -5.02 -6.12
CA ARG A 55 8.79 -3.82 -5.29
C ARG A 55 8.91 -2.60 -6.20
N LEU A 56 7.88 -1.76 -6.19
CA LEU A 56 7.86 -0.51 -6.96
C LEU A 56 8.06 0.68 -6.04
N LEU A 57 8.81 1.66 -6.52
CA LEU A 57 8.77 3.01 -5.97
C LEU A 57 7.41 3.65 -6.27
N ARG A 58 7.07 4.66 -5.48
CA ARG A 58 5.83 5.40 -5.66
C ARG A 58 5.74 6.03 -7.06
N SER A 59 6.83 6.62 -7.52
CA SER A 59 6.95 7.21 -8.85
C SER A 59 6.72 6.21 -9.98
N GLU A 60 7.25 4.99 -9.85
CA GLU A 60 7.09 3.93 -10.87
C GLU A 60 5.64 3.46 -10.96
N ARG A 61 4.99 3.25 -9.80
CA ARG A 61 3.56 2.94 -9.72
C ARG A 61 2.73 4.05 -10.39
N ASP A 62 3.03 5.30 -10.08
CA ASP A 62 2.26 6.43 -10.61
C ASP A 62 2.44 6.56 -12.14
N LEU A 63 3.62 6.26 -12.68
CA LEU A 63 3.84 6.16 -14.13
C LEU A 63 2.98 5.06 -14.77
N ILE A 64 2.96 3.85 -14.18
CA ILE A 64 2.14 2.74 -14.67
C ILE A 64 0.65 3.09 -14.61
N HIS A 65 0.23 3.74 -13.52
CA HIS A 65 -1.16 4.19 -13.33
C HIS A 65 -1.55 5.30 -14.30
N LYS A 66 -0.62 6.19 -14.66
CA LYS A 66 -0.89 7.28 -15.63
C LYS A 66 -1.13 6.73 -17.03
N VAL A 67 -0.45 5.65 -17.39
CA VAL A 67 -0.71 4.93 -18.64
C VAL A 67 -2.01 4.17 -18.47
N ALA A 68 -2.00 3.01 -17.81
CA ALA A 68 -3.11 2.05 -17.89
C ALA A 68 -4.30 2.33 -16.96
N GLY A 69 -4.21 3.32 -16.07
CA GLY A 69 -5.13 3.47 -14.95
C GLY A 69 -4.88 2.47 -13.82
N SER A 70 -5.25 2.83 -12.59
CA SER A 70 -5.03 1.98 -11.40
C SER A 70 -5.72 0.62 -11.50
N ALA A 71 -6.90 0.56 -12.12
CA ALA A 71 -7.70 -0.66 -12.25
C ALA A 71 -7.09 -1.69 -13.20
N LYS A 72 -6.35 -1.24 -14.23
CA LYS A 72 -5.79 -2.13 -15.26
C LYS A 72 -4.27 -2.29 -15.16
N ALA A 73 -3.61 -1.59 -14.24
CA ALA A 73 -2.14 -1.59 -14.07
C ALA A 73 -1.52 -2.99 -14.08
N SER A 74 -2.03 -3.92 -13.26
CA SER A 74 -1.48 -5.29 -13.20
C SER A 74 -1.66 -6.06 -14.51
N ARG A 75 -2.80 -5.88 -15.19
CA ARG A 75 -3.07 -6.52 -16.47
C ARG A 75 -2.19 -5.93 -17.58
N PHE A 76 -2.00 -4.61 -17.59
CA PHE A 76 -1.11 -3.92 -18.51
C PHE A 76 0.32 -4.44 -18.38
N VAL A 77 0.88 -4.46 -17.17
CA VAL A 77 2.25 -4.95 -16.92
C VAL A 77 2.39 -6.41 -17.37
N LYS A 78 1.45 -7.28 -17.02
CA LYS A 78 1.46 -8.69 -17.46
C LYS A 78 1.43 -8.79 -18.99
N SER A 79 0.56 -8.06 -19.67
CA SER A 79 0.44 -8.10 -21.12
C SER A 79 1.71 -7.65 -21.83
N VAL A 80 2.31 -6.53 -21.40
CA VAL A 80 3.56 -6.00 -21.98
C VAL A 80 4.71 -6.99 -21.78
N VAL A 81 4.87 -7.55 -20.57
CA VAL A 81 5.94 -8.50 -20.28
C VAL A 81 5.78 -9.79 -21.09
N LEU A 82 4.56 -10.33 -21.22
CA LEU A 82 4.31 -11.53 -22.01
C LEU A 82 4.54 -11.30 -23.51
N ALA A 83 4.10 -10.17 -24.07
CA ALA A 83 4.35 -9.83 -25.47
C ALA A 83 5.85 -9.66 -25.74
N THR A 84 6.56 -8.98 -24.84
CA THR A 84 8.02 -8.81 -24.91
C THR A 84 8.74 -10.15 -24.82
N ALA A 85 8.35 -11.03 -23.89
CA ALA A 85 8.95 -12.36 -23.75
C ALA A 85 8.74 -13.24 -25.00
N ARG A 86 7.61 -13.06 -25.70
CA ARG A 86 7.31 -13.70 -26.99
C ARG A 86 8.00 -13.05 -28.19
N ARG A 87 8.72 -11.94 -27.98
CA ARG A 87 9.33 -11.10 -29.03
C ARG A 87 8.32 -10.55 -30.04
N ASP A 88 7.08 -10.37 -29.61
CA ASP A 88 6.01 -9.82 -30.43
C ASP A 88 5.93 -8.29 -30.23
N LEU A 89 6.71 -7.57 -31.04
CA LEU A 89 6.80 -6.11 -30.95
C LEU A 89 5.53 -5.40 -31.39
N ASP A 90 4.74 -6.00 -32.29
CA ASP A 90 3.47 -5.43 -32.73
C ASP A 90 2.42 -5.51 -31.63
N ALA A 91 2.36 -6.63 -30.90
CA ALA A 91 1.52 -6.72 -29.71
C ALA A 91 1.91 -5.71 -28.63
N VAL A 92 3.21 -5.49 -28.40
CA VAL A 92 3.67 -4.46 -27.45
C VAL A 92 3.15 -3.08 -27.85
N LYS A 93 3.28 -2.69 -29.12
CA LYS A 93 2.78 -1.39 -29.62
C LYS A 93 1.28 -1.24 -29.39
N ARG A 94 0.49 -2.24 -29.77
CA ARG A 94 -0.98 -2.23 -29.57
C ARG A 94 -1.36 -2.09 -28.10
N ILE A 95 -0.67 -2.82 -27.21
CA ILE A 95 -0.92 -2.73 -25.76
C ILE A 95 -0.59 -1.32 -25.23
N LEU A 96 0.46 -0.68 -25.75
CA LEU A 96 0.81 0.69 -25.37
C LEU A 96 -0.23 1.70 -25.87
N GLU A 97 -0.77 1.53 -27.07
CA GLU A 97 -1.82 2.39 -27.63
C GLU A 97 -3.16 2.23 -26.89
N GLU A 98 -3.59 1.00 -26.61
CA GLU A 98 -4.80 0.72 -25.82
C GLU A 98 -4.66 1.16 -24.36
N GLY A 99 -3.43 1.09 -23.83
CA GLY A 99 -3.09 1.52 -22.49
C GLY A 99 -3.10 3.03 -22.29
N ILE A 100 -3.31 3.85 -23.32
CA ILE A 100 -3.38 5.33 -23.22
C ILE A 100 -4.84 5.84 -23.18
N SER A 101 -5.82 4.93 -23.17
CA SER A 101 -7.25 5.29 -23.26
C SER A 101 -7.99 5.43 -21.92
#